data_AF-A0A367GIA6-F1
#
_entry.id   AF-A0A367GIA6-F1
#
_cell.length_a   1.000
_cell.length_b   1.000
_cell.length_c   1.000
_cell.angle_alpha   90.00
_cell.angle_beta   90.00
_cell.angle_gamma   90.00
#
_symmetry.space_group_name_H-M   'P 1'
#
loop_
_entity.id
_entity.type
_entity.pdbx_description
1 polymer ?
#
loop_
_entity_poly.entity_id
_entity_poly.type
_entity_poly.pdbx_seq_one_letter_code
_entity_poly.pdbx_strand_id
1 'polypeptide(L)'
;MEFRLFQFDNFNPDAPVGKKGGLHAGQLKAYVQLCLAMNYRALHTRAAKYQPLQSDNQRYTMRCWLLRLGFIGDEFATARGVFTNRLSGDTAWRNGRPSQAAVAAVA
;
A
#
# COMPACT_ATOMS: atom_id res chain seq x y z
N MET A 1 -0.37 -26.41 -0.83
CA MET A 1 -0.33 -24.96 -0.54
C MET A 1 -1.67 -24.58 0.07
N GLU A 2 -1.73 -24.57 1.39
CA GLU A 2 -2.95 -24.29 2.14
C GLU A 2 -3.07 -22.78 2.32
N PHE A 3 -4.05 -22.15 1.65
CA PHE A 3 -4.35 -20.73 1.79
C PHE A 3 -5.08 -20.50 3.13
N ARG A 4 -4.34 -20.62 4.23
CA ARG A 4 -4.85 -20.30 5.57
C ARG A 4 -4.83 -18.77 5.75
N LEU A 5 -6.00 -18.23 6.04
CA LEU A 5 -6.22 -16.93 6.70
C LEU A 5 -6.07 -15.65 5.84
N PHE A 6 -7.04 -15.44 4.95
CA PHE A 6 -7.39 -14.11 4.48
C PHE A 6 -8.52 -13.55 5.33
N GLN A 7 -8.19 -13.11 6.54
CA GLN A 7 -9.13 -12.49 7.48
C GLN A 7 -9.13 -10.98 7.21
N PHE A 8 -9.99 -10.52 6.30
CA PHE A 8 -10.07 -9.14 5.87
C PHE A 8 -11.05 -8.33 6.73
N ASP A 9 -10.53 -7.31 7.41
CA ASP A 9 -11.12 -6.08 8.00
C ASP A 9 -12.46 -6.12 8.78
N ASN A 10 -13.28 -7.15 8.69
CA ASN A 10 -14.59 -7.28 9.31
C ASN A 10 -14.69 -8.54 10.20
N PHE A 11 -13.66 -8.85 10.99
CA PHE A 11 -13.82 -9.84 12.06
C PHE A 11 -14.58 -9.20 13.23
N ASN A 12 -15.91 -9.28 13.19
CA ASN A 12 -16.74 -9.06 14.36
C ASN A 12 -16.94 -10.40 15.08
N PRO A 13 -16.37 -10.61 16.27
CA PRO A 13 -16.54 -11.85 17.03
C PRO A 13 -18.01 -12.12 17.42
N ASP A 14 -18.87 -11.10 17.43
CA ASP A 14 -20.28 -11.19 17.86
C ASP A 14 -21.29 -11.31 16.70
N ALA A 15 -20.82 -11.37 15.45
CA ALA A 15 -21.71 -11.50 14.29
C ALA A 15 -22.22 -12.94 14.12
N PRO A 16 -23.52 -13.16 13.82
CA PRO A 16 -24.07 -14.50 13.63
C PRO A 16 -23.32 -15.27 12.53
N VAL A 17 -23.06 -16.55 12.79
CA VAL A 17 -22.35 -17.51 11.92
C VAL A 17 -23.09 -17.66 10.59
N GLY A 18 -22.85 -16.75 9.65
CA GLY A 18 -23.55 -16.77 8.36
C GLY A 18 -23.15 -15.70 7.36
N LYS A 19 -22.68 -14.52 7.81
CA LYS A 19 -22.08 -13.53 6.92
C LYS A 19 -20.78 -13.00 7.50
N LYS A 20 -19.73 -13.82 7.41
CA LYS A 20 -18.35 -13.32 7.51
C LYS A 20 -18.19 -12.29 6.39
N GLY A 21 -17.92 -11.04 6.75
CA GLY A 21 -17.83 -9.91 5.81
C GLY A 21 -17.05 -10.29 4.56
N GLY A 22 -17.69 -10.16 3.41
CA GLY A 22 -17.12 -10.60 2.14
C GLY A 22 -15.82 -9.87 1.82
N LEU A 23 -14.92 -10.57 1.14
CA LEU A 23 -13.71 -10.00 0.57
C LEU A 23 -14.07 -8.79 -0.30
N HIS A 24 -13.60 -7.60 0.06
CA HIS A 24 -13.82 -6.43 -0.78
C HIS A 24 -13.15 -6.67 -2.14
N ALA A 25 -13.92 -6.74 -3.22
CA ALA A 25 -13.41 -7.09 -4.55
C ALA A 25 -12.23 -6.21 -4.99
N GLY A 26 -12.21 -4.93 -4.55
CA GLY A 26 -11.10 -4.01 -4.76
C GLY A 26 -9.81 -4.40 -4.04
N GLN A 27 -9.89 -5.00 -2.84
CA GLN A 27 -8.72 -5.50 -2.12
C GLN A 27 -8.14 -6.73 -2.82
N LEU A 28 -8.98 -7.70 -3.23
CA LEU A 28 -8.52 -8.87 -3.96
C LEU A 28 -7.81 -8.47 -5.26
N LYS A 29 -8.42 -7.57 -6.04
CA LYS A 29 -7.82 -7.03 -7.26
C LYS A 29 -6.45 -6.40 -6.97
N ALA A 30 -6.34 -5.59 -5.91
CA ALA A 30 -5.08 -4.95 -5.53
C ALA A 30 -3.97 -5.96 -5.21
N TYR A 31 -4.27 -7.03 -4.46
CA TYR A 31 -3.29 -8.06 -4.13
C TYR A 31 -2.83 -8.86 -5.36
N VAL A 32 -3.75 -9.22 -6.25
CA VAL A 32 -3.40 -9.91 -7.50
C VAL A 32 -2.52 -9.03 -8.38
N GLN A 33 -2.86 -7.74 -8.51
CA GLN A 33 -2.06 -6.76 -9.24
C GLN A 33 -0.66 -6.60 -8.64
N LEU A 34 -0.55 -6.58 -7.30
CA LEU A 34 0.73 -6.49 -6.61
C LEU A 34 1.61 -7.70 -6.92
N CYS A 35 1.07 -8.91 -6.83
CA CYS A 35 1.81 -10.13 -7.16
C CYS A 35 2.32 -10.10 -8.60
N LEU A 36 1.49 -9.74 -9.58
CA LEU A 36 1.90 -9.66 -10.98
C LEU A 36 3.01 -8.61 -11.19
N ALA A 37 2.86 -7.42 -10.62
CA ALA A 37 3.85 -6.35 -10.73
C ALA A 37 5.19 -6.72 -10.07
N MET A 38 5.15 -7.40 -8.91
CA MET A 38 6.36 -7.87 -8.22
C MET A 38 7.10 -8.94 -9.04
N ASN A 39 6.38 -9.89 -9.62
CA ASN A 39 6.99 -10.92 -10.48
C ASN A 39 7.62 -10.30 -11.74
N TYR A 40 6.91 -9.37 -12.39
CA TYR A 40 7.46 -8.62 -13.52
C TYR A 40 8.75 -7.89 -13.12
N ARG A 41 8.74 -7.18 -11.99
CA ARG A 41 9.92 -6.48 -11.45
C ARG A 41 11.07 -7.43 -11.17
N ALA A 42 10.80 -8.61 -10.60
CA ALA A 42 11.81 -9.60 -10.27
C ALA A 42 12.55 -10.11 -11.51
N LEU A 43 11.83 -10.38 -12.60
CA LEU A 43 12.44 -10.83 -13.87
C LEU A 43 13.38 -9.78 -14.48
N HIS A 44 13.08 -8.50 -14.29
CA HIS A 44 13.84 -7.39 -14.90
C HIS A 44 14.87 -6.76 -13.95
N THR A 45 14.93 -7.20 -12.69
CA THR A 45 15.85 -6.63 -11.70
C THR A 45 17.14 -7.45 -11.64
N ARG A 46 18.28 -6.79 -11.80
CA ARG A 46 19.61 -7.43 -11.78
C ARG A 46 20.02 -7.96 -10.41
N ALA A 47 19.61 -7.30 -9.32
CA ALA A 47 19.98 -7.68 -7.97
C ALA A 47 18.94 -7.21 -6.94
N ALA A 48 18.75 -7.99 -5.89
CA ALA A 48 17.97 -7.62 -4.72
C ALA A 48 18.88 -7.15 -3.57
N LYS A 49 18.41 -6.21 -2.76
CA LYS A 49 19.09 -5.76 -1.54
C LYS A 49 18.29 -6.24 -0.32
N TYR A 50 18.96 -6.91 0.61
CA TYR A 50 18.34 -7.42 1.84
C TYR A 50 18.14 -6.35 2.93
N GLN A 51 18.88 -5.24 2.85
CA GLN A 51 18.87 -4.23 3.91
C GLN A 51 17.44 -3.70 4.17
N PRO A 52 16.95 -3.78 5.42
CA PRO A 52 15.64 -3.25 5.76
C PRO A 52 15.62 -1.74 5.55
N LEU A 53 14.54 -1.26 4.92
CA LEU A 53 14.38 0.15 4.63
C LEU A 53 13.96 0.90 5.90
N GLN A 54 14.88 1.65 6.49
CA GLN A 54 14.59 2.55 7.60
C GLN A 54 13.89 3.80 7.04
N SER A 55 12.63 3.99 7.41
CA SER A 55 11.83 5.14 6.98
C SER A 55 11.07 5.72 8.16
N ASP A 56 11.24 7.03 8.36
CA ASP A 56 10.52 7.82 9.35
C ASP A 56 9.01 7.92 9.01
N ASN A 57 8.68 7.85 7.72
CA ASN A 57 7.30 7.88 7.20
C ASN A 57 7.04 6.70 6.26
N GLN A 58 6.51 5.63 6.84
CA GLN A 58 6.21 4.38 6.15
C GLN A 58 5.16 4.57 5.05
N ARG A 59 4.16 5.44 5.25
CA ARG A 59 3.10 5.69 4.27
C ARG A 59 3.64 6.36 3.00
N TYR A 60 4.49 7.37 3.15
CA TYR A 60 5.15 8.04 2.00
C TYR A 60 6.04 7.05 1.23
N THR A 61 6.85 6.28 1.95
CA THR A 61 7.75 5.30 1.35
C THR A 61 6.99 4.22 0.57
N MET A 62 5.89 3.71 1.13
CA MET A 62 5.05 2.73 0.46
C MET A 62 4.46 3.29 -0.83
N ARG A 63 3.94 4.52 -0.81
CA ARG A 63 3.44 5.18 -2.03
C ARG A 63 4.52 5.28 -3.11
N CYS A 64 5.70 5.79 -2.77
CA CYS A 64 6.80 5.92 -3.73
C CYS A 64 7.26 4.56 -4.28
N TRP A 65 7.25 3.53 -3.45
CA TRP A 65 7.57 2.17 -3.87
C TRP A 65 6.52 1.59 -4.84
N LEU A 66 5.23 1.80 -4.57
CA LEU A 66 4.14 1.39 -5.47
C LEU A 66 4.22 2.11 -6.83
N LEU A 67 4.53 3.41 -6.84
CA LEU A 67 4.74 4.16 -8.08
C LEU A 67 5.91 3.58 -8.88
N ARG A 68 7.00 3.22 -8.20
CA ARG A 68 8.15 2.58 -8.85
C ARG A 68 7.80 1.21 -9.44
N LEU A 69 6.84 0.48 -8.86
CA LEU A 69 6.33 -0.79 -9.40
C LEU A 69 5.37 -0.62 -10.60
N GLY A 70 4.91 0.60 -10.89
CA GLY A 70 4.01 0.88 -12.01
C GLY A 70 2.55 1.10 -11.65
N PHE A 71 2.21 1.29 -10.37
CA PHE A 71 0.85 1.63 -9.93
C PHE A 71 0.52 3.11 -10.22
N ILE A 72 0.44 3.46 -11.50
CA ILE A 72 0.22 4.82 -12.03
C ILE A 72 -1.11 4.84 -12.78
N GLY A 73 -1.96 5.83 -12.50
CA GLY A 73 -3.31 5.93 -13.08
C GLY A 73 -4.42 5.79 -12.04
N ASP A 74 -5.64 6.07 -12.47
CA ASP A 74 -6.84 6.05 -11.63
C ASP A 74 -7.31 4.62 -11.35
N GLU A 75 -7.04 3.69 -12.26
CA GLU A 75 -7.30 2.26 -12.12
C GLU A 75 -6.56 1.61 -10.93
N PHE A 76 -5.47 2.24 -10.49
CA PHE A 76 -4.68 1.81 -9.32
C PHE A 76 -4.90 2.69 -8.08
N ALA A 77 -5.81 3.67 -8.13
CA ALA A 77 -6.12 4.52 -6.96
C ALA A 77 -6.61 3.68 -5.77
N THR A 78 -7.50 2.72 -6.04
CA THR A 78 -8.00 1.78 -5.02
C THR A 78 -6.87 0.96 -4.41
N ALA A 79 -5.97 0.39 -5.23
CA ALA A 79 -4.85 -0.41 -4.75
C ALA A 79 -3.87 0.42 -3.89
N ARG A 80 -3.56 1.66 -4.32
CA ARG A 80 -2.74 2.58 -3.53
C ARG A 80 -3.37 2.87 -2.17
N GLY A 81 -4.68 3.08 -2.12
CA GLY A 81 -5.42 3.26 -0.86
C GLY A 81 -5.35 2.03 0.05
N VAL A 82 -5.62 0.85 -0.49
CA VAL A 82 -5.59 -0.42 0.25
C VAL A 82 -4.22 -0.72 0.87
N PHE A 83 -3.12 -0.36 0.20
CA PHE A 83 -1.77 -0.62 0.70
C PHE A 83 -1.22 0.47 1.62
N THR A 84 -1.84 1.67 1.64
CA THR A 84 -1.36 2.80 2.44
C THR A 84 -2.24 3.12 3.64
N ASN A 85 -3.47 2.63 3.70
CA ASN A 85 -4.45 2.93 4.76
C ASN A 85 -3.99 2.51 6.17
N ARG A 86 -3.30 1.36 6.30
CA ARG A 86 -2.84 0.80 7.58
C ARG A 86 -1.49 1.35 8.05
N LEU A 87 -0.82 2.17 7.25
CA LEU A 87 0.50 2.74 7.57
C LEU A 87 0.37 4.11 8.22
N SER A 88 1.21 4.42 9.21
CA SER A 88 1.26 5.75 9.83
C SER A 88 2.01 6.78 8.96
N GLY A 89 1.62 8.05 9.06
CA GLY A 89 2.28 9.18 8.39
C GLY A 89 1.47 9.83 7.27
N ASP A 90 2.10 10.74 6.53
CA ASP A 90 1.51 11.48 5.41
C ASP A 90 1.90 10.80 4.07
N THR A 91 1.01 10.78 3.08
CA THR A 91 1.29 10.27 1.73
C THR A 91 2.08 11.24 0.85
N ALA A 92 1.95 12.54 1.11
CA ALA A 92 2.46 13.61 0.25
C ALA A 92 3.89 14.04 0.64
N TRP A 93 4.20 14.05 1.95
CA TRP A 93 5.46 14.61 2.46
C TRP A 93 6.26 13.59 3.26
N ARG A 94 7.56 13.50 3.01
CA ARG A 94 8.48 12.62 3.76
C ARG A 94 8.67 13.08 5.21
N ASN A 95 8.88 14.38 5.43
CA ASN A 95 9.28 14.94 6.72
C ASN A 95 8.17 15.83 7.35
N GLY A 96 6.90 15.52 7.09
CA GLY A 96 5.77 16.34 7.52
C GLY A 96 5.49 17.52 6.58
N ARG A 97 4.33 18.17 6.76
CA ARG A 97 3.96 19.33 5.93
C ARG A 97 4.86 20.51 6.25
N PRO A 98 5.43 21.20 5.23
CA PRO A 98 6.08 22.48 5.48
C PRO A 98 5.07 23.44 6.10
N SER A 99 5.51 24.25 7.07
CA SER A 99 4.66 25.31 7.61
C SER A 99 4.29 26.26 6.48
N GLN A 100 3.06 26.76 6.47
CA GLN A 100 2.56 27.63 5.40
C GLN A 100 3.42 28.90 5.21
N ALA A 101 4.09 29.35 6.28
CA ALA A 101 5.07 30.43 6.26
C ALA A 101 6.35 30.07 5.47
N ALA A 102 6.83 28.83 5.54
CA ALA A 102 8.00 28.39 4.79
C ALA A 102 7.71 28.21 3.29
N VAL A 103 6.49 27.80 2.93
CA VAL A 103 6.07 27.67 1.51
C VAL A 103 5.95 29.04 0.85
N ALA A 104 5.45 30.05 1.56
CA ALA A 104 5.32 31.43 1.06
C ALA A 104 6.66 32.16 0.91
N ALA A 105 7.72 31.74 1.61
CA ALA A 105 9.04 32.36 1.54
C ALA A 105 9.93 31.84 0.40
N VAL A 106 9.53 30.75 -0.26
CA VAL A 106 10.30 30.10 -1.35
C VAL A 106 9.65 30.33 -2.73
N ALA A 107 8.42 30.87 -2.74
CA ALA A 107 7.71 31.30 -3.95
C ALA A 107 8.08 32.74 -4.32
#